data_AF-A0A2V9CCZ2-F1
#
_entry.id   AF-A0A2V9CCZ2-F1
#
_cell.length_a   1.000
_cell.length_b   1.000
_cell.length_c   1.000
_cell.angle_alpha   90.00
_cell.angle_beta   90.00
_cell.angle_gamma   90.00
#
_symmetry.space_group_name_H-M   'P 1'
#
loop_
_entity.id
_entity.type
_entity.pdbx_description
1 polymer ?
#
loop_
_entity_poly.entity_id
_entity_poly.type
_entity_poly.pdbx_seq_one_letter_code
_entity_poly.pdbx_strand_id
1 'polypeptide(L)' 'MKLLVDMNLSPRWIPLLREAGWEAAHWSSLGKADATDSEITAYAAANNYIILTHDLDFGAILAASREPSPSVVQIRGEDI' A
#
# COMPACT_ATOMS: atom_id res chain seq x y z
N MET A 1 11.09 7.96 -1.74
CA MET A 1 10.31 6.71 -1.56
C MET A 1 8.85 7.06 -1.66
N LYS A 2 8.05 6.26 -2.38
CA LYS A 2 6.62 6.47 -2.57
C LYS A 2 5.84 5.40 -1.81
N LEU A 3 4.94 5.80 -0.93
CA LEU A 3 4.13 4.91 -0.10
C LEU A 3 2.67 4.97 -0.55
N LEU A 4 2.11 3.81 -0.86
CA LEU A 4 0.69 3.63 -1.09
C LEU A 4 0.10 3.00 0.17
N VAL A 5 -0.67 3.79 0.92
CA VAL A 5 -1.37 3.33 2.10
C VAL A 5 -2.66 2.67 1.66
N ASP A 6 -2.80 1.40 2.03
CA ASP A 6 -3.94 0.55 1.73
C ASP A 6 -5.22 1.01 2.45
N MET A 7 -6.39 0.62 1.93
CA MET A 7 -7.72 0.96 2.43
C MET A 7 -7.98 0.51 3.87
N ASN A 8 -7.27 -0.52 4.33
CA ASN A 8 -7.39 -1.01 5.70
C ASN A 8 -6.65 -0.14 6.74
N LEU A 9 -5.87 0.86 6.31
CA LEU A 9 -5.18 1.79 7.19
C LEU A 9 -5.84 3.17 7.12
N SER A 10 -5.76 3.94 8.20
CA SER A 10 -6.38 5.26 8.24
C SER A 10 -5.70 6.25 7.28
N PRO A 11 -6.45 7.09 6.52
CA PRO A 11 -5.88 8.21 5.75
C PRO A 11 -5.10 9.22 6.60
N ARG A 12 -5.26 9.19 7.93
CA ARG A 12 -4.50 10.03 8.89
C ARG A 12 -3.00 9.77 8.86
N TRP A 13 -2.55 8.65 8.30
CA TRP A 13 -1.14 8.36 8.09
C TRP A 13 -0.50 9.29 7.05
N ILE A 14 -1.27 9.75 6.05
CA ILE A 14 -0.74 10.55 4.93
C ILE A 14 0.00 11.82 5.38
N PRO A 15 -0.57 12.70 6.22
CA PRO A 15 0.17 13.86 6.71
C PRO A 15 1.43 13.46 7.48
N LEU A 16 1.37 12.43 8.35
CA LEU A 16 2.51 11.98 9.16
C LEU A 16 3.67 11.48 8.28
N LEU A 17 3.35 10.66 7.27
CA LEU A 17 4.35 10.13 6.32
C LEU A 17 4.98 11.25 5.47
N ARG A 18 4.18 12.26 5.10
CA ARG A 18 4.66 13.44 4.36
C ARG A 18 5.54 14.34 5.21
N GLU A 19 5.18 14.56 6.47
CA GLU A 19 6.01 15.30 7.44
C GLU A 19 7.35 14.59 7.68
N ALA A 20 7.37 13.26 7.64
CA ALA A 20 8.60 12.46 7.68
C ALA A 20 9.43 12.50 6.36
N GLY A 21 8.97 13.24 5.34
CA GLY A 21 9.69 13.43 4.08
C GLY A 21 9.42 12.38 3.01
N TRP A 22 8.36 11.57 3.14
CA TRP A 22 7.98 10.57 2.14
C TRP A 22 6.84 11.07 1.24
N GLU A 23 6.86 10.64 -0.03
CA GLU A 23 5.68 10.79 -0.88
C GLU A 23 4.67 9.72 -0.47
N ALA A 24 3.47 10.13 -0.07
CA ALA A 24 2.45 9.20 0.40
C ALA A 24 1.07 9.55 -0.16
N ALA A 25 0.33 8.51 -0.55
CA ALA A 25 -1.06 8.58 -0.98
C ALA A 25 -1.86 7.42 -0.36
N HIS A 26 -3.14 7.65 -0.07
CA HIS A 26 -4.06 6.62 0.40
C HIS A 26 -4.88 6.13 -0.78
N TRP A 27 -5.16 4.82 -0.88
CA TRP A 27 -5.87 4.24 -2.03
C TRP A 27 -7.20 4.93 -2.32
N SER A 28 -7.95 5.32 -1.29
CA SER A 28 -9.24 6.04 -1.43
C SER A 28 -9.16 7.37 -2.20
N SER A 29 -7.95 7.92 -2.39
CA SER A 29 -7.73 9.15 -3.17
C SER A 29 -7.31 8.91 -4.62
N LEU A 30 -7.02 7.65 -4.98
CA LEU A 30 -6.44 7.27 -6.27
C LEU A 30 -7.34 6.31 -7.06
N GLY A 31 -8.08 5.44 -6.38
CA GLY A 31 -8.85 4.38 -6.99
C GLY A 31 -10.20 4.14 -6.31
N LYS A 32 -10.91 3.12 -6.79
CA LYS A 32 -12.21 2.74 -6.24
C LYS A 32 -12.04 2.00 -4.92
N ALA A 33 -13.00 2.17 -4.02
CA ALA A 33 -12.99 1.51 -2.71
C ALA A 33 -13.12 -0.03 -2.80
N ASP A 34 -13.62 -0.55 -3.92
CA ASP A 34 -13.82 -1.98 -4.20
C ASP A 34 -12.74 -2.57 -5.13
N ALA A 35 -11.62 -1.86 -5.32
CA ALA A 35 -10.50 -2.38 -6.11
C ALA A 35 -9.92 -3.65 -5.46
N THR A 36 -9.60 -4.62 -6.31
CA THR A 36 -8.94 -5.86 -5.90
C THR A 36 -7.48 -5.63 -5.55
N ASP A 37 -6.91 -6.50 -4.73
CA ASP A 37 -5.48 -6.46 -4.38
C ASP A 37 -4.59 -6.49 -5.62
N SER A 38 -5.00 -7.18 -6.68
CA SER A 38 -4.30 -7.23 -7.96
C SER A 38 -4.29 -5.87 -8.66
N GLU A 39 -5.40 -5.13 -8.63
CA GLU A 39 -5.47 -3.76 -9.19
C GLU A 39 -4.60 -2.79 -8.39
N ILE A 40 -4.65 -2.86 -7.05
CA ILE A 40 -3.80 -2.04 -6.17
C ILE A 40 -2.32 -2.36 -6.40
N THR A 41 -1.98 -3.64 -6.50
CA THR A 41 -0.61 -4.13 -6.77
C THR A 41 -0.11 -3.67 -8.14
N ALA A 42 -0.92 -3.79 -9.19
CA ALA A 42 -0.58 -3.33 -10.53
C ALA A 42 -0.38 -1.80 -10.57
N TYR A 43 -1.25 -1.04 -9.91
CA TYR A 43 -1.10 0.41 -9.80
C TYR A 43 0.19 0.78 -9.07
N ALA A 44 0.49 0.11 -7.96
CA ALA A 44 1.67 0.38 -7.16
C ALA A 44 2.96 0.07 -7.96
N ALA A 45 3.02 -1.07 -8.66
CA ALA A 45 4.13 -1.41 -9.54
C ALA A 45 4.32 -0.36 -10.64
N ALA A 46 3.25 -0.02 -11.37
CA ALA A 46 3.32 0.92 -12.50
C ALA A 46 3.77 2.33 -12.08
N ASN A 47 3.52 2.72 -10.83
CA ASN A 47 3.82 4.05 -10.30
C ASN A 47 4.97 4.07 -9.28
N ASN A 48 5.71 2.97 -9.15
CA ASN A 48 6.85 2.80 -8.24
C ASN A 48 6.50 3.08 -6.75
N TYR A 49 5.31 2.67 -6.32
CA TYR A 49 4.92 2.69 -4.92
C TYR A 49 5.35 1.41 -4.19
N ILE A 50 5.60 1.57 -2.89
CA ILE A 50 5.65 0.51 -1.89
C ILE A 50 4.27 0.48 -1.22
N ILE A 51 3.67 -0.70 -1.11
CA ILE A 51 2.37 -0.86 -0.45
C ILE A 51 2.57 -0.96 1.06
N LEU A 52 1.84 -0.15 1.80
CA LEU A 52 1.74 -0.20 3.26
C LEU A 52 0.36 -0.75 3.63
N THR A 53 0.30 -1.91 4.29
CA THR A 53 -0.97 -2.61 4.56
C THR A 53 -0.94 -3.38 5.88
N HIS A 54 -2.12 -3.65 6.45
CA HIS A 54 -2.30 -4.64 7.51
C HIS A 54 -2.74 -6.02 6.97
N ASP A 55 -3.15 -6.09 5.70
CA ASP A 55 -3.64 -7.30 5.04
C ASP A 55 -2.49 -8.30 4.82
N LEU A 56 -2.81 -9.57 5.00
CA LEU A 56 -1.91 -10.68 4.77
C LEU A 56 -1.82 -11.08 3.29
N ASP A 57 -2.84 -10.75 2.50
CA ASP A 57 -2.99 -11.25 1.14
C ASP A 57 -1.98 -10.61 0.18
N PHE A 58 -1.61 -9.34 0.37
CA PHE A 58 -0.59 -8.69 -0.48
C PHE A 58 0.78 -9.39 -0.46
N GLY A 59 1.22 -9.86 0.71
CA GLY A 59 2.47 -10.61 0.83
C GLY A 59 2.42 -11.95 0.10
N ALA A 60 1.28 -12.64 0.20
CA ALA A 60 1.05 -13.91 -0.49
C ALA A 60 0.96 -13.72 -2.01
N ILE A 61 0.26 -12.68 -2.47
CA ILE A 61 0.13 -12.32 -3.89
C ILE A 61 1.50 -12.01 -4.49
N LEU A 62 2.33 -11.20 -3.81
CA LEU A 62 3.68 -10.89 -4.28
C LEU A 62 4.53 -12.17 -4.40
N ALA A 63 4.53 -13.02 -3.37
CA ALA A 63 5.29 -14.27 -3.36
C ALA A 63 4.84 -15.23 -4.48
N ALA A 64 3.53 -15.30 -4.76
CA ALA A 64 2.97 -16.13 -5.83
C ALA A 64 3.30 -15.60 -7.22
N SER A 65 3.27 -14.26 -7.40
CA SER A 65 3.52 -13.62 -8.70
C SER A 65 4.98 -13.70 -9.16
N ARG A 66 5.94 -13.79 -8.21
CA ARG A 66 7.40 -13.70 -8.45
C ARG A 66 7.83 -12.40 -9.13
N GLU A 67 7.00 -11.38 -9.10
CA GLU A 67 7.34 -10.06 -9.63
C GLU A 67 8.33 -9.35 -8.68
N PRO A 68 9.28 -8.56 -9.21
CA PRO A 68 10.24 -7.83 -8.38
C PRO A 68 9.61 -6.60 -7.70
N SER A 69 8.37 -6.24 -8.05
CA SER A 69 7.67 -5.04 -7.58
C SER A 69 6.15 -5.23 -7.59
N PRO A 70 5.39 -4.51 -6.75
CA PRO A 70 5.85 -3.53 -5.76
C PRO A 70 6.46 -4.21 -4.54
N SER A 71 7.25 -3.48 -3.75
CA SER A 71 7.57 -3.93 -2.39
C SER A 71 6.35 -3.76 -1.48
N VAL A 72 6.21 -4.64 -0.49
CA VAL A 72 5.13 -4.59 0.50
C VAL A 72 5.75 -4.45 1.89
N VAL A 73 5.24 -3.50 2.68
CA VAL A 73 5.55 -3.34 4.10
C VAL A 73 4.28 -3.64 4.87
N GLN A 74 4.31 -4.77 5.60
CA GLN A 74 3.21 -5.15 6.47
C GLN A 74 3.40 -4.54 7.86
N ILE A 75 2.40 -3.79 8.33
CA ILE A 75 2.40 -3.22 9.69
C ILE A 75 1.66 -4.19 10.62
N ARG A 76 2.15 -4.31 11.86
CA ARG A 76 1.57 -5.16 12.92
C ARG A 76 1.53 -4.38 14.23
N GLY A 77 0.44 -4.54 14.96
CA GLY A 77 0.14 -3.85 16.21
C GLY A 77 -1.17 -4.37 16.79
N GLU A 78 -1.38 -4.18 18.09
CA GLU A 78 -2.58 -4.69 18.78
C GLU A 78 -3.86 -3.90 18.42
N ASP A 79 -3.73 -2.60 18.13
CA ASP A 79 -4.83 -1.69 17.75
C ASP A 79 -4.47 -0.90 16.47
N ILE A 80 -4.61 -1.51 15.29
CA ILE A 80 -4.40 -0.87 13.98
C ILE A 80 -5.74 -0.52 13.33
#